data_AF-A0A6M3DEV2-F1
#
_entry.id   AF-A0A6M3DEV2-F1
#
_cell.length_a   1.000
_cell.length_b   1.000
_cell.length_c   1.000
_cell.angle_alpha   90.00
_cell.angle_beta   90.00
_cell.angle_gamma   90.00
#
_symmetry.space_group_name_H-M   'P 1'
#
loop_
_entity.id
_entity.type
_entity.pdbx_description
1 polymer ?
#
loop_
_entity_poly.entity_id
_entity_poly.type
_entity_poly.pdbx_seq_one_letter_code
_entity_poly.pdbx_strand_id
1 'polypeptide(L)'
;EAAELGKGSFKYAWVLDKLKAERERGITIDIALWKFETPRYYVTVIDAPGHRDFIKNMITGTSQADCAILIIAAGTGEFEAGISKDGQTREHALLAYTLGVKNLIVAINKMDTTKWSEARY
;
A
#
# COMPACT_ATOMS: atom_id res chain seq x y z
N GLU A 1 -16.45 -6.52 -16.39
CA GLU A 1 -16.04 -5.25 -15.74
C GLU A 1 -14.54 -4.93 -15.79
N ALA A 2 -13.64 -5.48 -14.96
CA ALA A 2 -12.22 -5.07 -14.96
C ALA A 2 -11.48 -5.30 -16.31
N ALA A 3 -11.85 -6.36 -17.04
CA ALA A 3 -11.34 -6.64 -18.38
C ALA A 3 -11.93 -5.74 -19.47
N GLU A 4 -13.16 -5.22 -19.29
CA GLU A 4 -13.82 -4.31 -20.24
C GLU A 4 -13.29 -2.87 -20.13
N LEU A 5 -12.72 -2.49 -18.98
CA LEU A 5 -12.11 -1.18 -18.73
C LEU A 5 -10.60 -1.12 -19.07
N GLY A 6 -10.05 -2.15 -19.72
CA GLY A 6 -8.64 -2.17 -20.16
C GLY A 6 -7.61 -2.23 -19.02
N LYS A 7 -8.05 -2.46 -17.77
CA LYS A 7 -7.21 -2.50 -16.56
C LYS A 7 -7.05 -3.93 -16.03
N GLY A 8 -6.63 -4.85 -16.88
CA GLY A 8 -6.47 -6.27 -16.53
C GLY A 8 -5.53 -6.53 -15.33
N SER A 9 -4.53 -5.66 -15.13
CA SER A 9 -3.59 -5.71 -14.00
C SER A 9 -4.16 -5.28 -12.64
N PHE A 10 -5.36 -4.68 -12.61
CA PHE A 10 -5.97 -4.14 -11.38
C PHE A 10 -7.02 -5.06 -10.76
N LYS A 11 -7.14 -6.31 -11.23
CA LYS A 11 -8.17 -7.27 -10.79
C LYS A 11 -8.24 -7.44 -9.26
N TYR A 12 -7.09 -7.38 -8.57
CA TYR A 12 -7.02 -7.54 -7.12
C TYR A 12 -7.31 -6.26 -6.34
N ALA A 13 -6.92 -5.08 -6.86
CA ALA A 13 -7.21 -3.79 -6.23
C ALA A 13 -8.73 -3.53 -6.15
N TRP A 14 -9.47 -4.00 -7.15
CA TRP A 14 -10.93 -3.88 -7.23
C TRP A 14 -11.70 -4.58 -6.10
N VAL A 15 -11.07 -5.51 -5.38
CA VAL A 15 -11.67 -6.17 -4.21
C VAL A 15 -11.78 -5.19 -3.03
N LEU A 16 -10.84 -4.24 -2.94
CA LEU A 16 -10.76 -3.24 -1.88
C LEU A 16 -11.38 -1.90 -2.31
N ASP A 17 -11.18 -1.50 -3.57
CA ASP A 17 -11.71 -0.24 -4.14
C ASP A 17 -13.23 -0.32 -4.38
N LYS A 18 -14.00 0.34 -3.50
CA LYS A 18 -15.47 0.36 -3.55
C LYS A 18 -16.02 1.57 -4.30
N LEU A 19 -15.29 2.68 -4.37
CA LEU A 19 -15.78 3.89 -5.02
C LEU A 19 -15.56 3.83 -6.54
N LYS A 20 -16.54 4.32 -7.31
CA LYS A 20 -16.43 4.42 -8.78
C LYS A 20 -15.23 5.28 -9.20
N ALA A 21 -14.97 6.36 -8.48
CA ALA A 21 -13.84 7.26 -8.71
C ALA A 21 -12.48 6.60 -8.48
N GLU A 22 -12.36 5.67 -7.51
CA GLU A 22 -11.14 4.90 -7.25
C GLU A 22 -10.84 3.97 -8.42
N ARG A 23 -11.86 3.26 -8.92
CA ARG A 23 -11.74 2.33 -10.05
C ARG A 23 -11.38 3.05 -11.35
N GLU A 24 -11.99 4.20 -11.61
CA GLU A 24 -11.71 5.04 -12.78
C GLU A 24 -10.27 5.59 -12.74
N ARG A 25 -9.83 6.14 -11.60
CA ARG A 25 -8.50 6.72 -11.45
C ARG A 25 -7.39 5.70 -11.20
N GLY A 26 -7.72 4.50 -10.72
CA GLY A 26 -6.75 3.46 -10.34
C GLY A 26 -5.91 3.82 -9.12
N ILE A 27 -6.44 4.66 -8.23
CA ILE A 27 -5.82 5.05 -6.96
C ILE A 27 -6.84 4.89 -5.84
N THR A 28 -6.42 4.37 -4.70
CA THR A 28 -7.20 4.35 -3.46
C THR A 28 -7.34 5.79 -2.95
N ILE A 29 -8.57 6.18 -2.62
CA ILE A 29 -8.91 7.54 -2.16
C ILE A 29 -9.34 7.47 -0.70
N ASP A 30 -10.23 6.54 -0.37
CA ASP A 30 -10.75 6.33 0.98
C ASP A 30 -10.18 5.05 1.59
N ILE A 31 -10.28 4.93 2.90
CA ILE A 31 -9.75 3.78 3.63
C ILE A 31 -10.71 2.61 3.46
N ALA A 32 -10.19 1.45 3.02
CA ALA A 32 -10.96 0.22 3.00
C ALA A 32 -10.63 -0.63 4.23
N LEU A 33 -11.67 -1.06 4.94
CA LEU A 33 -11.54 -2.01 6.04
C LEU A 33 -11.96 -3.40 5.57
N TRP A 34 -11.09 -4.36 5.78
CA TRP A 34 -11.38 -5.77 5.55
C TRP A 34 -11.01 -6.61 6.75
N LYS A 35 -11.78 -7.66 7.03
CA LYS A 35 -11.58 -8.49 8.23
C LYS A 35 -11.46 -9.94 7.82
N PHE A 36 -10.48 -10.63 8.39
CA PHE A 36 -10.35 -12.07 8.27
C PHE A 36 -9.89 -12.69 9.58
N GLU A 37 -10.14 -13.98 9.69
CA GLU A 37 -9.77 -14.77 10.85
C GLU A 37 -8.72 -15.79 10.44
N THR A 38 -7.68 -15.91 11.26
CA THR A 38 -6.74 -17.03 11.24
C THR A 38 -7.07 -17.93 12.44
N PRO A 39 -6.54 -19.17 12.51
CA PRO A 39 -6.79 -20.05 13.65
C PRO A 39 -6.38 -19.48 15.03
N ARG A 40 -5.60 -18.39 15.07
CA ARG A 40 -5.08 -17.77 16.30
C ARG A 40 -5.48 -16.32 16.50
N TYR A 41 -5.84 -15.59 15.44
CA TYR A 41 -6.02 -14.14 15.47
C TYR A 41 -7.15 -13.68 14.56
N TYR A 42 -7.90 -12.68 15.03
CA TYR A 42 -8.77 -11.85 14.20
C TYR A 42 -7.98 -10.66 13.70
N VAL A 43 -7.89 -10.51 12.37
CA VAL A 43 -7.08 -9.48 11.73
C VAL A 43 -8.01 -8.53 10.98
N THR A 44 -7.82 -7.23 11.21
CA THR A 44 -8.42 -6.17 10.39
C THR A 44 -7.34 -5.58 9.51
N VAL A 45 -7.51 -5.68 8.20
CA VAL A 45 -6.68 -5.02 7.19
C VAL A 45 -7.26 -3.63 6.94
N ILE A 46 -6.37 -2.64 6.98
CA ILE A 46 -6.65 -1.24 6.67
C ILE A 46 -5.87 -0.93 5.39
N ASP A 47 -6.57 -0.80 4.27
CA ASP A 47 -5.97 -0.34 3.03
C ASP A 47 -5.99 1.19 3.00
N ALA A 48 -4.81 1.80 2.97
CA ALA A 48 -4.63 3.23 3.12
C ALA A 48 -4.11 3.84 1.80
N PRO A 49 -4.57 5.05 1.44
CA PRO A 49 -4.22 5.67 0.18
C PRO A 49 -2.75 6.07 0.15
N GLY A 50 -2.12 5.84 -1.01
CA GLY A 50 -0.70 6.12 -1.22
C GLY A 50 -0.38 7.52 -1.74
N HIS A 51 -1.36 8.28 -2.23
CA HIS A 51 -1.14 9.59 -2.87
C HIS A 51 -1.08 10.73 -1.84
N ARG A 52 -0.20 11.73 -2.07
CA ARG A 52 0.05 12.86 -1.14
C ARG A 52 -1.24 13.60 -0.74
N ASP A 53 -2.13 13.82 -1.70
CA ASP A 53 -3.39 14.52 -1.47
C ASP A 53 -4.30 13.82 -0.45
N PHE A 54 -4.11 12.53 -0.21
CA PHE A 54 -4.93 11.71 0.68
C PHE A 54 -4.21 11.29 1.97
N ILE A 55 -3.11 11.96 2.33
CA ILE A 55 -2.30 11.60 3.51
C ILE A 55 -3.10 11.69 4.83
N LYS A 56 -4.10 12.58 4.89
CA LYS A 56 -5.01 12.70 6.05
C LYS A 56 -5.81 11.41 6.29
N ASN A 57 -6.22 10.75 5.21
CA ASN A 57 -6.94 9.48 5.28
C ASN A 57 -5.97 8.39 5.74
N MET A 58 -4.74 8.35 5.21
CA MET A 58 -3.72 7.42 5.69
C MET A 58 -3.42 7.57 7.19
N ILE A 59 -3.32 8.80 7.70
CA ILE A 59 -3.11 9.06 9.14
C ILE A 59 -4.26 8.49 9.98
N THR A 60 -5.50 8.66 9.52
CA THR A 60 -6.70 8.19 10.23
C THR A 60 -6.77 6.66 10.27
N GLY A 61 -6.29 5.98 9.23
CA GLY A 61 -6.21 4.51 9.20
C GLY A 61 -5.05 3.97 10.03
N THR A 62 -3.88 4.58 9.88
CA THR A 62 -2.64 4.13 10.54
C THR A 62 -2.69 4.33 12.06
N SER A 63 -3.40 5.34 12.55
CA SER A 63 -3.59 5.56 14.00
C SER A 63 -4.38 4.46 14.71
N GLN A 64 -5.10 3.62 13.95
CA GLN A 64 -5.86 2.48 14.47
C GLN A 64 -5.10 1.15 14.36
N ALA A 65 -3.91 1.15 13.77
CA ALA A 65 -3.16 -0.06 13.48
C ALA A 65 -2.08 -0.34 14.53
N ASP A 66 -1.97 -1.60 14.96
CA ASP A 66 -0.88 -2.05 15.85
C ASP A 66 0.42 -2.36 15.10
N CYS A 67 0.30 -2.75 13.83
CA CYS A 67 1.39 -3.06 12.91
C CYS A 67 1.11 -2.51 11.52
N ALA A 68 2.17 -2.27 10.74
CA ALA A 68 2.06 -1.79 9.36
C ALA A 68 2.88 -2.67 8.41
N ILE A 69 2.39 -2.77 7.18
CA ILE A 69 3.10 -3.39 6.07
C ILE A 69 3.53 -2.27 5.12
N LEU A 70 4.84 -2.07 4.99
CA LEU A 70 5.41 -1.11 4.05
C LEU A 70 5.78 -1.82 2.76
N ILE A 71 5.07 -1.52 1.68
CA ILE A 71 5.33 -2.10 0.36
C ILE A 71 6.34 -1.23 -0.40
N ILE A 72 7.41 -1.85 -0.88
CA ILE A 72 8.50 -1.21 -1.61
C ILE A 72 8.58 -1.80 -3.02
N ALA A 73 8.64 -0.98 -4.05
CA ALA A 73 8.85 -1.47 -5.41
C ALA A 73 10.34 -1.80 -5.66
N ALA A 74 10.63 -3.00 -6.19
CA ALA A 74 11.99 -3.41 -6.56
C ALA A 74 12.50 -2.76 -7.84
N GLY A 75 11.61 -2.25 -8.70
CA GLY A 75 11.95 -1.71 -10.00
C GLY A 75 13.02 -0.61 -9.93
N THR A 76 13.98 -0.64 -10.86
CA THR A 76 15.00 0.42 -10.98
C THR A 76 14.33 1.74 -11.34
N GLY A 77 14.63 2.79 -10.57
CA GLY A 77 14.00 4.11 -10.67
C GLY A 77 12.78 4.26 -9.76
N GLU A 78 11.94 3.22 -9.60
CA GLU A 78 10.78 3.27 -8.70
C GLU A 78 11.21 3.29 -7.23
N PHE A 79 12.16 2.42 -6.86
CA PHE A 79 12.73 2.39 -5.51
C PHE A 79 13.38 3.74 -5.15
N GLU A 80 14.23 4.23 -6.04
CA GLU A 80 15.01 5.45 -5.85
C GLU A 80 14.08 6.68 -5.73
N ALA A 81 13.00 6.74 -6.50
CA ALA A 81 11.97 7.77 -6.38
C ALA A 81 11.23 7.69 -5.03
N GLY A 82 10.88 6.47 -4.59
CA GLY A 82 10.16 6.24 -3.34
C GLY A 82 10.96 6.60 -2.08
N ILE A 83 12.28 6.35 -2.08
CA ILE A 83 13.16 6.63 -0.92
C ILE A 83 13.79 8.03 -0.96
N SER A 84 13.60 8.78 -2.05
CA SER A 84 14.11 10.13 -2.20
C SER A 84 13.63 11.07 -1.08
N LYS A 85 14.22 12.26 -0.97
CA LYS A 85 13.84 13.25 0.06
C LYS A 85 12.35 13.59 0.03
N ASP A 86 11.79 13.63 -1.18
CA ASP A 86 10.38 13.90 -1.45
C ASP A 86 9.59 12.60 -1.74
N GLY A 87 10.17 11.45 -1.46
CA GLY A 87 9.57 10.15 -1.71
C GLY A 87 8.49 9.79 -0.70
N GLN A 88 7.36 9.27 -1.19
CA GLN A 88 6.20 8.96 -0.35
C GLN A 88 6.45 7.77 0.59
N THR A 89 7.29 6.82 0.20
CA THR A 89 7.66 5.68 1.05
C THR A 89 8.32 6.14 2.34
N ARG A 90 9.23 7.12 2.24
CA ARG A 90 9.90 7.70 3.41
C ARG A 90 8.92 8.46 4.31
N GLU A 91 8.03 9.24 3.70
CA GLU A 91 7.00 9.99 4.41
C GLU A 91 6.04 9.04 5.17
N HIS A 92 5.60 7.96 4.53
CA HIS A 92 4.71 6.98 5.15
C HIS A 92 5.37 6.22 6.29
N ALA A 93 6.64 5.84 6.15
CA ALA A 93 7.39 5.19 7.23
C ALA A 93 7.52 6.11 8.46
N LEU A 94 7.80 7.40 8.25
CA LEU A 94 7.90 8.39 9.32
C LEU A 94 6.55 8.60 10.01
N LEU A 95 5.46 8.68 9.25
CA LEU A 95 4.11 8.84 9.79
C LEU A 95 3.69 7.61 10.61
N ALA A 96 3.92 6.40 10.10
CA ALA A 96 3.63 5.17 10.84
C ALA A 96 4.36 5.13 12.19
N TYR A 97 5.65 5.50 12.21
CA TYR A 97 6.43 5.59 13.44
C TYR A 97 5.88 6.66 14.41
N THR A 98 5.54 7.84 13.89
CA THR A 98 4.99 8.96 14.69
C THR A 98 3.62 8.63 15.29
N LEU A 99 2.81 7.84 14.58
CA LEU A 99 1.49 7.39 15.03
C LEU A 99 1.54 6.21 16.00
N GLY A 100 2.73 5.72 16.35
CA GLY A 100 2.91 4.69 17.37
C GLY A 100 2.91 3.26 16.83
N VAL A 101 2.97 3.06 15.52
CA VAL A 101 3.11 1.74 14.91
C VAL A 101 4.54 1.24 15.11
N LYS A 102 4.74 0.39 16.12
CA LYS A 102 6.07 -0.10 16.51
C LYS A 102 6.55 -1.28 15.66
N ASN A 103 5.62 -2.09 15.16
CA ASN A 103 5.93 -3.27 14.37
C ASN A 103 5.72 -2.96 12.89
N LEU A 104 6.81 -2.90 12.12
CA LEU A 104 6.79 -2.64 10.69
C LEU A 104 7.31 -3.86 9.94
N ILE A 105 6.53 -4.36 8.99
CA ILE A 105 6.91 -5.43 8.06
C ILE A 105 7.19 -4.79 6.70
N VAL A 106 8.38 -5.00 6.14
CA VAL A 106 8.72 -4.48 4.82
C VAL A 106 8.52 -5.59 3.78
N ALA A 107 7.71 -5.32 2.76
CA ALA A 107 7.43 -6.24 1.67
C ALA A 107 7.95 -5.67 0.34
N ILE A 108 8.88 -6.38 -0.30
CA ILE A 108 9.41 -5.97 -1.61
C ILE A 108 8.50 -6.54 -2.71
N ASN A 109 7.94 -5.66 -3.53
CA ASN A 109 7.02 -5.96 -4.61
C ASN A 109 7.68 -5.75 -5.98
N LYS A 110 7.09 -6.31 -7.04
CA LYS A 110 7.59 -6.27 -8.43
C LYS A 110 8.98 -6.90 -8.64
N MET A 111 9.34 -7.90 -7.84
CA MET A 111 10.63 -8.61 -7.97
C MET A 111 10.79 -9.35 -9.31
N ASP A 112 9.69 -9.63 -10.00
CA ASP A 112 9.69 -10.15 -11.37
C ASP A 112 10.40 -9.20 -12.34
N THR A 113 10.29 -7.89 -12.15
CA THR A 113 10.95 -6.87 -12.99
C THR A 113 12.47 -6.89 -12.87
N THR A 114 12.99 -7.38 -11.74
CA THR A 114 14.42 -7.50 -11.46
C THR A 114 14.92 -8.93 -11.58
N LYS A 115 14.11 -9.82 -12.19
CA LYS A 115 14.40 -11.26 -12.36
C LYS A 115 14.76 -11.95 -11.05
N TRP A 116 14.15 -11.53 -9.94
CA TRP A 116 14.41 -12.08 -8.62
C TRP A 116 15.88 -12.02 -8.20
N SER A 117 16.59 -10.96 -8.62
CA SER A 117 18.00 -10.76 -8.29
C SER A 117 18.21 -10.53 -6.80
N GLU A 118 19.01 -11.39 -6.15
CA GLU A 118 19.40 -11.26 -4.74
C GLU A 118 20.15 -9.96 -4.47
N ALA A 119 20.99 -9.49 -5.40
CA ALA A 119 21.73 -8.24 -5.23
C ALA A 119 20.85 -6.98 -5.26
N ARG A 120 19.61 -7.09 -5.77
CA ARG A 120 18.64 -5.99 -5.80
C ARG A 120 17.65 -6.05 -4.62
N TYR A 121 17.51 -7.22 -4.00
CA TYR A 121 16.70 -7.42 -2.80
C TYR A 121 17.39 -6.77 -1.59
#